data_AF-A0A4P9ZVB3-F1
#
_entry.id   AF-A0A4P9ZVB3-F1
#
_cell.length_a   1.000
_cell.length_b   1.000
_cell.length_c   1.000
_cell.angle_alpha   90.00
_cell.angle_beta   90.00
_cell.angle_gamma   90.00
#
_symmetry.space_group_name_H-M   'P 1'
#
loop_
_entity.id
_entity.type
_entity.pdbx_description
1 polymer ?
#
loop_
_entity_poly.entity_id
_entity_poly.type
_entity_poly.pdbx_seq_one_letter_code
_entity_poly.pdbx_strand_id
1 'polypeptide(L)'
;ALLHRLQQDRGISAIMTKYRWQVHTLLELSPAERSILGYNRNRGEVIALRLRTDDLTGFRAYTSIREVLLHELAHMIHSNHGPDFHALNRQLNQDVGK
;
A
#
# COMPACT_ATOMS: atom_id res chain seq x y z
N ALA A 1 10.84 -11.03 3.06
CA ALA A 1 11.39 -10.05 4.03
C ALA A 1 10.55 -8.77 4.10
N LEU A 2 10.41 -7.98 3.01
CA LEU A 2 9.70 -6.69 3.06
C LEU A 2 8.17 -6.80 3.13
N LEU A 3 7.53 -7.66 2.32
CA LEU A 3 6.08 -7.86 2.39
C LEU A 3 5.63 -8.36 3.76
N HIS A 4 6.37 -9.32 4.32
CA HIS A 4 6.14 -9.80 5.67
C HIS A 4 6.30 -8.69 6.72
N ARG A 5 7.28 -7.80 6.55
CA ARG A 5 7.44 -6.63 7.42
C ARG A 5 6.23 -5.68 7.33
N LEU A 6 5.70 -5.43 6.14
CA LEU A 6 4.47 -4.62 5.98
C LEU A 6 3.27 -5.28 6.65
N GLN A 7 3.11 -6.60 6.49
CA GLN A 7 2.03 -7.36 7.11
C GLN A 7 2.09 -7.30 8.65
N GLN A 8 3.29 -7.24 9.21
CA GLN A 8 3.52 -7.16 10.65
C GLN A 8 3.68 -5.71 11.17
N ASP A 9 3.56 -4.71 10.29
CA ASP A 9 3.69 -3.31 10.70
C ASP A 9 2.50 -2.94 11.60
N ARG A 10 2.80 -2.52 12.83
CA ARG A 10 1.80 -2.20 13.85
C ARG A 10 0.89 -1.06 13.41
N GLY A 11 1.42 -0.05 12.73
CA GLY A 11 0.64 1.08 12.23
C GLY A 11 -0.32 0.63 11.12
N ILE A 12 0.15 -0.21 10.20
CA ILE A 12 -0.69 -0.79 9.15
C ILE A 12 -1.79 -1.66 9.77
N SER A 13 -1.43 -2.54 10.71
CA SER A 13 -2.39 -3.41 11.39
C SER A 13 -3.45 -2.61 12.16
N ALA A 14 -3.04 -1.56 12.90
CA ALA A 14 -3.95 -0.68 13.61
C ALA A 14 -4.94 0.03 12.67
N ILE A 15 -4.45 0.53 11.53
CA ILE A 15 -5.30 1.10 10.47
C ILE A 15 -6.29 0.06 9.94
N MET A 16 -5.81 -1.12 9.54
CA MET A 16 -6.68 -2.16 9.00
C MET A 16 -7.77 -2.58 10.00
N THR A 17 -7.43 -2.69 11.29
CA THR A 17 -8.41 -2.95 12.36
C THR A 17 -9.41 -1.81 12.50
N LYS A 18 -8.96 -0.55 12.55
CA LYS A 18 -9.83 0.64 12.70
C LYS A 18 -10.87 0.73 11.59
N TYR A 19 -10.47 0.50 10.34
CA TYR A 19 -11.36 0.56 9.19
C TYR A 19 -12.04 -0.77 8.86
N ARG A 20 -11.77 -1.84 9.63
CA ARG A 20 -12.24 -3.21 9.38
C ARG A 20 -11.92 -3.70 7.96
N TRP A 21 -10.77 -3.31 7.45
CA TRP A 21 -10.29 -3.71 6.13
C TRP A 21 -9.56 -5.06 6.18
N GLN A 22 -9.67 -5.80 5.09
CA GLN A 22 -8.96 -7.05 4.87
C GLN A 22 -8.30 -7.01 3.50
N VAL A 23 -7.07 -7.51 3.44
CA VAL A 23 -6.32 -7.72 2.20
C VAL A 23 -6.04 -9.21 2.10
N HIS A 24 -6.60 -9.89 1.09
CA HIS A 24 -6.47 -11.33 0.95
C HIS A 24 -5.08 -11.71 0.46
N THR A 25 -4.59 -10.99 -0.56
CA THR A 25 -3.26 -11.21 -1.13
C THR A 25 -2.48 -9.92 -1.19
N LEU A 26 -1.29 -9.92 -0.57
CA LEU A 26 -0.28 -8.87 -0.71
C LEU A 26 0.94 -9.45 -1.42
N LEU A 27 1.27 -8.92 -2.60
CA LEU A 27 2.34 -9.47 -3.46
C LEU A 27 3.27 -8.40 -4.02
N GLU A 28 4.42 -8.84 -4.54
CA GLU A 28 5.35 -7.98 -5.28
C GLU A 28 4.81 -7.76 -6.70
N LEU A 29 4.76 -6.50 -7.12
CA LEU A 29 4.39 -6.11 -8.47
C LEU A 29 5.40 -6.67 -9.48
N SER A 30 4.90 -7.21 -10.59
CA SER A 30 5.73 -7.74 -11.67
C SER A 30 6.71 -6.69 -12.20
N PRO A 31 8.01 -7.03 -12.42
CA PRO A 31 8.97 -6.14 -13.06
C PRO A 31 8.59 -5.72 -14.49
N ALA A 32 7.71 -6.49 -15.15
CA ALA A 32 7.20 -6.16 -16.48
C ALA A 32 6.29 -4.93 -16.46
N GLU A 33 5.60 -4.70 -15.34
CA GLU A 33 4.89 -3.46 -15.11
C GLU A 33 5.94 -2.38 -14.81
N ARG A 34 5.91 -1.26 -15.53
CA ARG A 34 6.90 -0.18 -15.40
C ARG A 34 6.28 1.17 -15.08
N SER A 35 4.96 1.30 -15.23
CA SER A 35 4.27 2.58 -15.14
C SER A 35 3.77 2.92 -13.74
N ILE A 36 3.59 1.90 -12.89
CA ILE A 36 2.98 2.06 -11.56
C ILE A 36 3.87 1.53 -10.42
N LEU A 37 3.61 2.05 -9.22
CA LEU A 37 4.27 1.62 -7.98
C LEU A 37 3.42 0.64 -7.17
N GLY A 38 2.12 0.55 -7.44
CA GLY A 38 1.22 -0.41 -6.81
C GLY A 38 -0.17 -0.36 -7.46
N TYR A 39 -0.99 -1.33 -7.09
CA TYR A 39 -2.42 -1.30 -7.37
C TYR A 39 -3.21 -2.07 -6.31
N ASN A 40 -4.47 -1.67 -6.14
CA ASN A 40 -5.49 -2.40 -5.37
C ASN A 40 -6.58 -2.93 -6.31
N ARG A 41 -6.66 -4.25 -6.46
CA ARG A 41 -7.70 -4.92 -7.24
C ARG A 41 -8.85 -5.36 -6.33
N ASN A 42 -10.07 -5.03 -6.76
CA ASN A 42 -11.31 -5.43 -6.10
C ASN A 42 -11.36 -5.10 -4.61
N ARG A 43 -10.83 -3.92 -4.21
CA ARG A 43 -10.89 -3.41 -2.83
C ARG A 43 -10.37 -4.44 -1.82
N GLY A 44 -9.12 -4.87 -2.00
CA GLY A 44 -8.39 -5.73 -1.06
C GLY A 44 -8.42 -7.21 -1.40
N GLU A 45 -8.90 -7.61 -2.58
CA GLU A 45 -8.64 -8.97 -3.07
C GLU A 45 -7.14 -9.16 -3.31
N VAL A 46 -6.53 -8.23 -4.06
CA VAL A 46 -5.10 -8.22 -4.31
C VAL A 46 -4.56 -6.80 -4.19
N ILE A 47 -3.52 -6.64 -3.38
CA ILE A 47 -2.65 -5.46 -3.43
C ILE A 47 -1.28 -5.91 -3.93
N ALA A 48 -0.80 -5.26 -4.99
CA ALA A 48 0.54 -5.47 -5.52
C ALA A 48 1.39 -4.21 -5.28
N LEU A 49 2.63 -4.38 -4.85
CA LEU A 49 3.55 -3.26 -4.57
C LEU A 49 4.89 -3.44 -5.28
N ARG A 50 5.42 -2.37 -5.86
CA ARG A 50 6.78 -2.33 -6.38
C ARG A 50 7.76 -2.28 -5.22
N LEU A 51 8.48 -3.36 -5.01
CA LEU A 51 9.50 -3.44 -3.95
C LEU A 51 10.88 -3.03 -4.45
N ARG A 52 11.17 -3.25 -5.74
CA ARG A 52 12.48 -3.02 -6.34
C ARG A 52 12.67 -1.62 -6.90
N THR A 53 13.93 -1.20 -6.92
CA THR A 53 14.39 -0.03 -7.69
C THR A 53 14.21 -0.28 -9.19
N ASP A 54 14.22 0.78 -9.99
CA ASP A 54 13.89 0.68 -11.41
C ASP A 54 14.95 -0.06 -12.24
N ASP A 55 16.19 -0.08 -11.74
CA ASP A 55 17.31 -0.89 -12.25
C ASP A 55 17.28 -2.35 -11.75
N LEU A 56 16.33 -2.71 -10.88
CA LEU A 56 16.14 -4.02 -10.25
C LEU A 56 17.30 -4.49 -9.36
N THR A 57 18.32 -3.66 -9.13
CA THR A 57 19.53 -4.02 -8.38
C THR A 57 19.31 -4.00 -6.86
N GLY A 58 18.29 -3.28 -6.40
CA GLY A 58 17.99 -3.10 -4.98
C GLY A 58 16.51 -3.00 -4.66
N PHE A 59 16.24 -2.67 -3.41
CA PHE A 59 14.89 -2.44 -2.90
C PHE A 59 14.67 -0.95 -2.62
N ARG A 60 13.45 -0.50 -2.82
CA ARG A 60 13.00 0.83 -2.41
C ARG A 60 13.03 0.95 -0.89
N ALA A 61 13.15 2.18 -0.39
CA ALA A 61 13.08 2.46 1.03
C ALA A 61 11.76 1.93 1.61
N TYR A 62 11.83 1.31 2.79
CA TYR A 62 10.65 0.75 3.45
C TYR A 62 9.53 1.79 3.64
N THR A 63 9.89 3.01 4.01
CA THR A 63 8.96 4.13 4.18
C THR A 63 8.19 4.42 2.90
N SER A 64 8.88 4.48 1.76
CA SER A 64 8.24 4.69 0.45
C SER A 64 7.32 3.55 0.06
N ILE A 65 7.69 2.29 0.33
CA ILE A 65 6.83 1.14 0.07
C ILE A 65 5.57 1.20 0.95
N ARG A 66 5.73 1.58 2.23
CA ARG A 66 4.61 1.74 3.17
C ARG A 66 3.65 2.85 2.73
N GLU A 67 4.16 3.97 2.24
CA GLU A 67 3.34 5.07 1.69
C GLU A 67 2.51 4.60 0.50
N VAL A 68 3.09 3.79 -0.40
CA VAL A 68 2.34 3.19 -1.51
C VAL A 68 1.28 2.21 -0.98
N LEU A 69 1.58 1.38 0.01
CA LEU A 69 0.55 0.51 0.60
C LEU A 69 -0.62 1.31 1.19
N LEU A 70 -0.35 2.43 1.88
CA LEU A 70 -1.41 3.29 2.42
C LEU A 70 -2.24 3.95 1.31
N HIS A 71 -1.60 4.33 0.20
CA HIS A 71 -2.29 4.79 -1.01
C HIS A 71 -3.23 3.70 -1.55
N GLU A 72 -2.74 2.47 -1.69
CA GLU A 72 -3.56 1.34 -2.15
C GLU A 72 -4.68 1.01 -1.17
N LEU A 73 -4.49 1.19 0.13
CA LEU A 73 -5.56 1.04 1.12
C LEU A 73 -6.63 2.15 1.01
N ALA A 74 -6.28 3.38 0.60
CA ALA A 74 -7.29 4.40 0.33
C ALA A 74 -8.23 4.00 -0.84
N HIS A 75 -7.73 3.18 -1.78
CA HIS A 75 -8.54 2.58 -2.85
C HIS A 75 -9.55 1.52 -2.37
N MET A 76 -9.54 1.12 -1.09
CA MET A 76 -10.62 0.32 -0.50
C MET A 76 -11.97 1.05 -0.55
N ILE A 77 -11.95 2.40 -0.52
CA ILE A 77 -13.16 3.25 -0.49
C ILE A 77 -13.31 4.05 -1.78
N HIS A 78 -12.24 4.70 -2.25
CA HIS A 78 -12.29 5.65 -3.35
C HIS A 78 -11.49 5.14 -4.57
N SER A 79 -12.16 4.90 -5.69
CA SER A 79 -11.49 4.40 -6.90
C SER A 79 -10.68 5.47 -7.64
N ASN A 80 -11.14 6.71 -7.64
CA ASN A 80 -10.48 7.83 -8.33
C ASN A 80 -9.71 8.71 -7.32
N HIS A 81 -8.64 9.36 -7.79
CA HIS A 81 -7.82 10.31 -7.03
C HIS A 81 -8.50 11.68 -6.85
N GLY A 82 -9.72 11.70 -6.33
CA GLY A 82 -10.46 12.92 -5.99
C GLY A 82 -10.05 13.51 -4.63
N PRO A 83 -10.67 14.63 -4.21
CA PRO A 83 -10.40 15.27 -2.92
C PRO A 83 -10.54 14.32 -1.72
N ASP A 84 -11.57 13.48 -1.71
CA ASP A 84 -11.82 12.51 -0.62
C ASP A 84 -10.74 11.42 -0.55
N PHE A 85 -10.30 10.91 -1.71
CA PHE A 85 -9.16 9.99 -1.78
C PHE A 85 -7.92 10.63 -1.15
N HIS A 86 -7.60 11.86 -1.54
CA HIS A 86 -6.43 12.55 -1.01
C HIS A 86 -6.55 12.87 0.48
N ALA A 87 -7.75 13.19 0.96
CA ALA A 87 -8.01 13.38 2.38
C ALA A 87 -7.79 12.08 3.17
N LEU A 88 -8.35 10.96 2.71
CA LEU A 88 -8.15 9.66 3.33
C LEU A 88 -6.68 9.26 3.30
N ASN A 89 -6.01 9.34 2.14
CA ASN A 89 -4.60 8.97 2.02
C ASN A 89 -3.71 9.79 2.98
N ARG A 90 -3.94 11.10 3.12
CA ARG A 90 -3.24 11.92 4.11
C ARG A 90 -3.52 11.47 5.54
N GLN A 91 -4.78 11.18 5.87
CA GLN A 91 -5.16 10.70 7.20
C GLN A 91 -4.47 9.37 7.53
N LEU A 92 -4.44 8.42 6.60
CA LEU A 92 -3.78 7.14 6.78
C LEU A 92 -2.27 7.31 7.03
N ASN A 93 -1.61 8.21 6.29
CA ASN A 93 -0.19 8.51 6.49
C ASN A 93 0.10 9.21 7.84
N GLN A 94 -0.84 9.98 8.38
CA GLN A 94 -0.71 10.56 9.72
C GLN A 94 -0.98 9.53 10.83
N ASP A 95 -1.90 8.59 10.59
CA ASP A 95 -2.29 7.59 11.59
C ASP A 95 -1.27 6.46 11.73
N VAL A 96 -0.51 6.13 10.68
CA VAL A 96 0.45 4.99 10.72
C VAL A 96 1.61 5.18 11.71
N GLY A 97 1.89 6.42 12.12
CA GLY A 97 2.95 6.75 13.07
C GLY A 97 2.47 6.92 14.52
N LYS A 98 1.17 6.75 14.78
CA LYS A 98 0.55 6.85 16.11
C LYS A 98 0.46 5.48 16.76
#